data_AF-A0A9P9R1A5-F1
#
_entry.id   AF-A0A9P9R1A5-F1
#
_cell.length_a   1.000
_cell.length_b   1.000
_cell.length_c   1.000
_cell.angle_alpha   90.00
_cell.angle_beta   90.00
_cell.angle_gamma   90.00
#
_symmetry.space_group_name_H-M   'P 1'
#
loop_
_entity.id
_entity.type
_entity.pdbx_description
1 polymer ?
#
loop_
_entity_poly.entity_id
_entity_poly.type
_entity_poly.pdbx_seq_one_letter_code
_entity_poly.pdbx_strand_id
1 'polypeptide(L)'
;GCVLEMYSYRDLAASVTPRGNLSSCDILKLDSFLDSLEALTQYSTYGVYFGCGHSIFEFIPRISSIITQQLSEGATGAQCSEAYNNYKILEFELCAWKPTGSEMTSDQVAAAIIYQNALLFYLQSAFYSFLDAPSLLSEIEARIGVCLPLLLSLSPSRLEGICLWPTMIIGSCLRKDEDKKILSEGLERSVYKMKGVRNCLQLLELWEDDIVSAFGPQGLHYVMKKMGWNLCLS
;
A
#
# COMPACT_ATOMS: atom_id res chain seq x y z
N GLY A 1 6.31 17.28 17.39
CA GLY A 1 6.44 17.15 15.93
C GLY A 1 7.01 15.80 15.53
N CYS A 2 8.32 15.66 15.41
CA CYS A 2 8.98 14.50 14.77
C CYS A 2 8.62 13.13 15.38
N VAL A 3 8.61 13.00 16.71
CA VAL A 3 8.21 11.74 17.38
C VAL A 3 6.75 11.37 17.11
N LEU A 4 5.86 12.37 17.08
CA LEU A 4 4.44 12.17 16.80
C LEU A 4 4.23 11.80 15.32
N GLU A 5 4.98 12.43 14.42
CA GLU A 5 4.99 12.09 12.99
C GLU A 5 5.47 10.65 12.74
N MET A 6 6.54 10.23 13.42
CA MET A 6 7.05 8.87 13.36
C MET A 6 6.03 7.85 13.90
N TYR A 7 5.37 8.17 15.02
CA TYR A 7 4.29 7.36 15.58
C TYR A 7 3.14 7.21 14.58
N SER A 8 2.65 8.33 14.04
CA SER A 8 1.59 8.34 13.04
C SER A 8 1.97 7.53 11.80
N TYR A 9 3.18 7.71 11.27
CA TYR A 9 3.64 6.97 10.11
C TYR A 9 3.67 5.46 10.38
N ARG A 10 4.21 5.07 11.54
CA ARG A 10 4.31 3.66 11.93
C ARG A 10 2.94 3.01 12.05
N ASP A 11 2.00 3.66 12.72
CA ASP A 11 0.67 3.09 12.97
C ASP A 11 -0.17 3.02 11.69
N LEU A 12 -0.10 4.05 10.85
CA LEU A 12 -0.72 4.06 9.53
C LEU A 12 -0.11 3.00 8.61
N ALA A 13 1.21 2.90 8.52
CA ALA A 13 1.86 1.86 7.73
C ALA A 13 1.47 0.46 8.24
N ALA A 14 1.40 0.28 9.56
CA ALA A 14 1.06 -0.99 10.18
C ALA A 14 -0.41 -1.40 9.98
N SER A 15 -1.33 -0.48 9.70
CA SER A 15 -2.76 -0.79 9.45
C SER A 15 -3.03 -1.23 8.01
N VAL A 16 -2.28 -0.70 7.03
CA VAL A 16 -2.38 -1.15 5.62
C VAL A 16 -1.49 -2.33 5.28
N THR A 17 -0.60 -2.73 6.20
CA THR A 17 0.29 -3.87 5.99
C THR A 17 -0.47 -5.19 6.18
N PRO A 18 -0.53 -6.07 5.17
CA PRO A 18 -1.12 -7.40 5.35
C PRO A 18 -0.38 -8.17 6.47
N ARG A 19 -1.12 -8.87 7.33
CA ARG A 19 -0.52 -9.63 8.45
C ARG A 19 -0.88 -11.10 8.34
N GLY A 20 0.13 -11.97 8.33
CA GLY A 20 -0.08 -13.41 8.15
C GLY A 20 -0.59 -14.14 9.39
N ASN A 21 -0.22 -13.67 10.59
CA ASN A 21 -0.42 -14.42 11.84
C ASN A 21 -1.58 -13.95 12.72
N LEU A 22 -2.33 -12.95 12.31
CA LEU A 22 -3.53 -12.52 13.05
C LEU A 22 -4.74 -13.15 12.38
N SER A 23 -5.62 -13.75 13.19
CA SER A 23 -7.01 -14.00 12.79
C SER A 23 -7.54 -12.74 12.11
N SER A 24 -8.32 -12.92 11.05
CA SER A 24 -8.73 -11.95 10.02
C SER A 24 -9.43 -10.65 10.51
N CYS A 25 -9.36 -10.31 11.80
CA CYS A 25 -10.03 -9.21 12.47
C CYS A 25 -9.14 -8.34 13.38
N ASP A 26 -7.85 -8.63 13.59
CA ASP A 26 -7.00 -7.72 14.40
C ASP A 26 -6.43 -6.59 13.53
N ILE A 27 -7.34 -5.85 12.90
CA ILE A 27 -7.03 -4.57 12.28
C ILE A 27 -6.72 -3.61 13.43
N LEU A 28 -5.55 -2.97 13.38
CA LEU A 28 -5.15 -2.02 14.40
C LEU A 28 -6.24 -0.95 14.53
N LYS A 29 -6.76 -0.77 15.75
CA LYS A 29 -7.55 0.40 16.07
C LYS A 29 -6.63 1.60 15.98
N LEU A 30 -6.82 2.40 14.94
CA LEU A 30 -6.11 3.65 14.77
C LEU A 30 -6.70 4.67 15.72
N ASP A 31 -5.84 5.47 16.33
CA ASP A 31 -6.28 6.59 17.15
C ASP A 31 -7.01 7.62 16.28
N SER A 32 -8.10 8.21 16.78
CA SER A 32 -8.96 9.13 16.01
C SER A 32 -8.23 10.38 15.50
N PHE A 33 -7.09 10.75 16.11
CA PHE A 33 -6.30 11.87 15.61
C PHE A 33 -5.58 11.56 14.30
N LEU A 34 -5.49 10.27 13.90
CA LEU A 34 -4.91 9.86 12.63
C LEU A 34 -5.85 10.10 11.44
N ASP A 35 -7.12 10.44 11.69
CA ASP A 35 -8.09 10.84 10.66
C ASP A 35 -7.75 12.20 10.02
N SER A 36 -6.98 13.04 10.71
CA SER A 36 -6.47 14.31 10.19
C SER A 36 -5.07 14.58 10.73
N LEU A 37 -4.09 14.65 9.82
CA LEU A 37 -2.70 14.96 10.13
C LEU A 37 -2.44 16.48 10.11
N GLU A 38 -3.47 17.31 9.92
CA GLU A 38 -3.37 18.77 9.89
C GLU A 38 -2.76 19.32 11.20
N ALA A 39 -3.11 18.73 12.34
CA ALA A 39 -2.54 19.12 13.63
C ALA A 39 -1.00 18.94 13.70
N LEU A 40 -0.42 18.06 12.88
CA LEU A 40 1.02 17.86 12.82
C LEU A 40 1.74 19.02 12.13
N THR A 41 1.06 19.73 11.21
CA THR A 41 1.63 20.86 10.46
C THR A 41 2.01 22.05 11.35
N GLN A 42 1.45 22.11 12.56
CA GLN A 42 1.72 23.16 13.55
C GLN A 42 3.12 23.06 14.18
N TYR A 43 3.80 21.92 14.03
CA TYR A 43 5.14 21.72 14.61
C TYR A 43 6.24 22.04 13.58
N SER A 44 7.27 22.78 14.00
CA SER A 44 8.41 23.14 13.14
C SER A 44 9.25 21.96 12.64
N THR A 45 9.13 20.79 13.28
CA THR A 45 9.85 19.56 12.91
C THR A 45 8.98 18.62 12.07
N TYR A 46 7.91 19.12 11.47
CA TYR A 46 6.97 18.36 10.65
C TYR A 46 7.52 18.14 9.24
N GLY A 47 7.15 17.02 8.61
CA GLY A 47 7.53 16.69 7.24
C GLY A 47 8.79 15.82 7.14
N VAL A 48 9.28 15.28 8.27
CA VAL A 48 10.44 14.38 8.29
C VAL A 48 10.07 13.01 7.71
N TYR A 49 8.84 12.54 7.93
CA TYR A 49 8.37 11.22 7.50
C TYR A 49 7.31 11.32 6.40
N PHE A 50 6.34 12.22 6.54
CA PHE A 50 5.27 12.38 5.55
C PHE A 50 5.63 13.34 4.42
N GLY A 51 6.68 14.15 4.61
CA GLY A 51 7.04 15.21 3.69
C GLY A 51 5.85 16.10 3.35
N CYS A 52 5.76 16.54 2.09
CA CYS A 52 4.64 17.34 1.59
C CYS A 52 3.40 16.49 1.22
N GLY A 53 3.47 15.17 1.37
CA GLY A 53 2.45 14.23 0.90
C GLY A 53 1.51 13.71 1.98
N HIS A 54 1.54 14.24 3.22
CA HIS A 54 0.79 13.71 4.36
C HIS A 54 -0.70 13.41 4.09
N SER A 55 -1.39 14.20 3.28
CA SER A 55 -2.80 13.99 2.97
C SER A 55 -3.09 12.66 2.28
N ILE A 56 -2.10 12.04 1.60
CA ILE A 56 -2.27 10.69 1.06
C ILE A 56 -2.39 9.64 2.18
N PHE A 57 -1.75 9.88 3.32
CA PHE A 57 -1.77 8.98 4.47
C PHE A 57 -3.08 9.09 5.26
N GLU A 58 -3.84 10.19 5.12
CA GLU A 58 -5.17 10.34 5.71
C GLU A 58 -6.23 9.45 5.04
N PHE A 59 -5.94 8.88 3.87
CA PHE A 59 -6.80 7.86 3.26
C PHE A 59 -6.68 6.51 3.98
N ILE A 60 -5.57 6.24 4.67
CA ILE A 60 -5.29 4.94 5.28
C ILE A 60 -6.34 4.56 6.34
N PRO A 61 -6.71 5.41 7.32
CA PRO A 61 -7.73 5.06 8.30
C PRO A 61 -9.08 4.74 7.65
N ARG A 62 -9.47 5.52 6.64
CA ARG A 62 -10.72 5.32 5.89
C ARG A 62 -10.71 3.99 5.12
N ILE A 63 -9.61 3.68 4.42
CA ILE A 63 -9.44 2.39 3.73
C ILE A 63 -9.50 1.25 4.75
N SER A 64 -8.77 1.35 5.85
CA SER A 64 -8.76 0.34 6.91
C SER A 64 -10.16 0.07 7.47
N SER A 65 -10.95 1.12 7.71
CA SER A 65 -12.34 0.99 8.18
C SER A 65 -13.22 0.25 7.18
N ILE A 66 -13.15 0.63 5.89
CA ILE A 66 -13.94 -0.01 4.83
C ILE A 66 -13.57 -1.49 4.68
N ILE A 67 -12.28 -1.82 4.68
CA ILE A 67 -11.81 -3.21 4.57
C ILE A 67 -12.28 -4.02 5.79
N THR A 68 -12.19 -3.46 7.00
CA THR A 68 -12.69 -4.11 8.22
C THR A 68 -14.17 -4.44 8.10
N GLN A 69 -14.95 -3.46 7.65
CA GLN A 69 -16.39 -3.62 7.46
C GLN A 69 -16.67 -4.72 6.42
N GLN A 70 -16.02 -4.67 5.26
CA GLN A 70 -16.18 -5.66 4.20
C GLN A 70 -15.83 -7.09 4.64
N LEU A 71 -14.77 -7.26 5.43
CA LEU A 71 -14.38 -8.57 5.98
C LEU A 71 -15.42 -9.08 7.00
N SER A 72 -15.96 -8.21 7.85
CA SER A 72 -16.99 -8.57 8.82
C SER A 72 -18.32 -8.96 8.15
N GLU A 73 -18.65 -8.31 7.04
CA GLU A 73 -19.81 -8.57 6.20
C GLU A 73 -19.68 -9.92 5.46
N GLY A 74 -18.51 -10.18 4.87
CA GLY A 74 -18.21 -11.47 4.25
C GLY A 74 -18.30 -12.65 5.23
N ALA A 75 -17.91 -12.45 6.49
CA ALA A 75 -18.00 -13.48 7.54
C ALA A 75 -19.44 -13.75 7.99
N THR A 76 -20.33 -12.76 7.91
CA THR A 76 -21.73 -12.86 8.33
C THR A 76 -22.67 -13.19 7.18
N GLY A 77 -22.20 -13.14 5.93
CA GLY A 77 -22.98 -13.36 4.71
C GLY A 77 -23.95 -12.22 4.38
N ALA A 78 -23.86 -11.09 5.09
CA ALA A 78 -24.67 -9.90 4.84
C ALA A 78 -23.89 -8.95 3.91
N GLN A 79 -24.40 -8.68 2.71
CA GLN A 79 -23.84 -7.62 1.86
C GLN A 79 -24.48 -6.28 2.25
N CYS A 80 -23.69 -5.33 2.79
CA CYS A 80 -24.17 -3.98 3.05
C CYS A 80 -23.91 -3.07 1.85
N SER A 81 -24.93 -2.34 1.40
CA SER A 81 -24.77 -1.33 0.36
C SER A 81 -23.90 -0.14 0.82
N GLU A 82 -23.81 0.09 2.13
CA GLU A 82 -23.07 1.23 2.69
C GLU A 82 -21.55 1.08 2.53
N ALA A 83 -20.98 -0.10 2.81
CA ALA A 83 -19.55 -0.36 2.63
C ALA A 83 -19.13 -0.14 1.17
N TYR A 84 -19.94 -0.63 0.23
CA TYR A 84 -19.71 -0.46 -1.19
C TYR A 84 -19.84 1.00 -1.66
N ASN A 85 -20.83 1.74 -1.15
CA ASN A 85 -20.99 3.17 -1.45
C ASN A 85 -19.78 3.97 -0.92
N ASN A 86 -19.36 3.71 0.31
CA ASN A 86 -18.18 4.33 0.90
C ASN A 86 -16.91 4.00 0.12
N TYR A 87 -16.77 2.76 -0.35
CA TYR A 87 -15.71 2.36 -1.26
C TYR A 87 -15.71 3.20 -2.54
N LYS A 88 -16.85 3.34 -3.24
CA LYS A 88 -16.92 4.10 -4.49
C LYS A 88 -16.62 5.59 -4.32
N ILE A 89 -17.06 6.18 -3.20
CA ILE A 89 -16.71 7.57 -2.86
C ILE A 89 -15.20 7.67 -2.64
N LEU A 90 -14.61 6.77 -1.84
CA LEU A 90 -13.19 6.80 -1.51
C LEU A 90 -12.30 6.53 -2.74
N GLU A 91 -12.70 5.61 -3.61
CA GLU A 91 -12.02 5.33 -4.87
C GLU A 91 -12.00 6.57 -5.77
N PHE A 92 -13.13 7.28 -5.89
CA PHE A 92 -13.22 8.50 -6.66
C PHE A 92 -12.31 9.61 -6.09
N GLU A 93 -12.38 9.85 -4.78
CA GLU A 93 -11.54 10.84 -4.10
C GLU A 93 -10.05 10.51 -4.24
N LEU A 94 -9.68 9.25 -4.03
CA LEU A 94 -8.30 8.81 -4.14
C LEU A 94 -7.79 8.90 -5.58
N CYS A 95 -8.62 8.67 -6.60
CA CYS A 95 -8.24 8.89 -8.00
C CYS A 95 -8.11 10.38 -8.37
N ALA A 96 -8.96 11.23 -7.79
CA ALA A 96 -8.95 12.67 -8.02
C ALA A 96 -7.83 13.39 -7.25
N TRP A 97 -7.31 12.77 -6.19
CA TRP A 97 -6.23 13.31 -5.37
C TRP A 97 -4.97 13.58 -6.21
N LYS A 98 -4.30 14.68 -5.90
CA LYS A 98 -3.02 15.05 -6.51
C LYS A 98 -2.07 15.53 -5.43
N PRO A 99 -0.76 15.30 -5.56
CA PRO A 99 0.24 15.87 -4.67
C PRO A 99 0.13 17.40 -4.68
N THR A 100 -0.28 17.98 -3.57
CA THR A 100 -0.46 19.43 -3.42
C THR A 100 0.68 20.01 -2.59
N GLY A 101 1.70 20.54 -3.27
CA GLY A 101 2.80 21.26 -2.63
C GLY A 101 3.67 21.95 -3.66
N SER A 102 3.75 23.28 -3.60
CA SER A 102 4.53 24.10 -4.55
C SER A 102 6.05 23.84 -4.48
N GLU A 103 6.51 23.15 -3.44
CA GLU A 103 7.93 22.87 -3.17
C GLU A 103 8.27 21.37 -3.22
N MET A 104 7.38 20.53 -3.75
CA MET A 104 7.67 19.09 -3.85
C MET A 104 8.78 18.80 -4.85
N THR A 105 9.77 18.02 -4.42
CA THR A 105 10.79 17.44 -5.30
C THR A 105 10.18 16.37 -6.22
N SER A 106 10.87 16.07 -7.34
CA SER A 106 10.46 15.00 -8.26
C SER A 106 10.25 13.66 -7.56
N ASP A 107 11.14 13.32 -6.62
CA ASP A 107 11.09 12.08 -5.86
C ASP A 107 9.86 12.01 -4.95
N GLN A 108 9.51 13.13 -4.30
CA GLN A 108 8.32 13.21 -3.46
C GLN A 108 7.04 13.05 -4.28
N VAL A 109 6.99 13.63 -5.48
CA VAL A 109 5.87 13.46 -6.41
C VAL A 109 5.77 12.00 -6.86
N ALA A 110 6.89 11.39 -7.23
CA ALA A 110 6.95 9.99 -7.63
C ALA A 110 6.46 9.07 -6.50
N ALA A 111 6.99 9.25 -5.27
CA ALA A 111 6.60 8.48 -4.10
C ALA A 111 5.10 8.63 -3.78
N ALA A 112 4.54 9.82 -3.90
CA ALA A 112 3.13 10.08 -3.70
C ALA A 112 2.24 9.35 -4.73
N ILE A 113 2.61 9.37 -6.01
CA ILE A 113 1.91 8.64 -7.08
C ILE A 113 1.96 7.13 -6.83
N ILE A 114 3.13 6.61 -6.44
CA ILE A 114 3.32 5.19 -6.10
C ILE A 114 2.41 4.80 -4.92
N TYR A 115 2.37 5.61 -3.87
CA TYR A 115 1.50 5.39 -2.71
C TYR A 115 0.02 5.41 -3.07
N GLN A 116 -0.41 6.40 -3.85
CA GLN A 116 -1.79 6.53 -4.31
C GLN A 116 -2.25 5.27 -5.06
N ASN A 117 -1.44 4.77 -6.00
CA ASN A 117 -1.78 3.56 -6.76
C ASN A 117 -1.77 2.30 -5.88
N ALA A 118 -0.83 2.18 -4.93
CA ALA A 118 -0.83 1.06 -4.00
C ALA A 118 -2.07 1.06 -3.09
N LEU A 119 -2.49 2.23 -2.58
CA LEU A 119 -3.72 2.35 -1.80
C LEU A 119 -4.97 1.99 -2.62
N LEU A 120 -5.02 2.36 -3.90
CA LEU A 120 -6.09 1.96 -4.81
C LEU A 120 -6.13 0.44 -4.99
N PHE A 121 -5.00 -0.20 -5.28
CA PHE A 121 -4.92 -1.65 -5.40
C PHE A 121 -5.36 -2.34 -4.09
N TYR A 122 -4.90 -1.84 -2.95
CA TYR A 122 -5.27 -2.40 -1.66
C TYR A 122 -6.78 -2.29 -1.41
N LEU A 123 -7.37 -1.11 -1.64
CA LEU A 123 -8.82 -0.88 -1.51
C LEU A 123 -9.64 -1.77 -2.46
N GLN A 124 -9.29 -1.82 -3.74
CA GLN A 124 -10.00 -2.61 -4.75
C GLN A 124 -9.93 -4.11 -4.45
N SER A 125 -8.81 -4.57 -3.91
CA SER A 125 -8.64 -5.98 -3.54
C SER A 125 -9.59 -6.45 -2.43
N ALA A 126 -10.22 -5.54 -1.67
CA ALA A 126 -11.21 -5.92 -0.67
C ALA A 126 -12.58 -6.26 -1.29
N PHE A 127 -12.89 -5.73 -2.47
CA PHE A 127 -14.19 -5.87 -3.11
C PHE A 127 -14.17 -6.77 -4.34
N TYR A 128 -13.02 -6.91 -4.98
CA TYR A 128 -12.88 -7.69 -6.20
C TYR A 128 -11.74 -8.71 -6.08
N SER A 129 -12.02 -9.92 -6.55
CA SER A 129 -10.97 -10.81 -7.03
C SER A 129 -10.50 -10.27 -8.37
N PHE A 130 -9.24 -9.83 -8.44
CA PHE A 130 -8.72 -9.20 -9.65
C PHE A 130 -8.81 -10.12 -10.87
N LEU A 131 -8.70 -11.43 -10.66
CA LEU A 131 -8.76 -12.42 -11.75
C LEU A 131 -10.16 -12.56 -12.37
N ASP A 132 -11.21 -12.21 -11.62
CA ASP A 132 -12.60 -12.33 -12.06
C ASP A 132 -13.11 -11.06 -12.76
N ALA A 133 -12.28 -10.01 -12.86
CA ALA A 133 -12.65 -8.70 -13.42
C ALA A 133 -11.65 -8.23 -14.51
N PRO A 134 -11.82 -8.64 -15.79
CA PRO A 134 -10.89 -8.31 -16.88
C PRO A 134 -10.66 -6.81 -17.12
N SER A 135 -11.70 -5.99 -16.91
CA SER A 135 -11.60 -4.52 -17.02
C SER A 135 -10.69 -3.94 -15.94
N LEU A 136 -10.78 -4.48 -14.71
CA LEU A 136 -9.93 -4.07 -13.60
C LEU A 136 -8.48 -4.51 -13.82
N LEU A 137 -8.25 -5.70 -14.38
CA LEU A 137 -6.90 -6.15 -14.75
C LEU A 137 -6.21 -5.20 -15.74
N SER A 138 -6.97 -4.73 -16.74
CA SER A 138 -6.44 -3.79 -17.73
C SER A 138 -6.04 -2.46 -17.08
N GLU A 139 -6.84 -1.99 -16.11
CA GLU A 139 -6.52 -0.78 -15.34
C GLU A 139 -5.29 -0.98 -14.44
N ILE A 140 -5.18 -2.13 -13.77
CA ILE A 140 -4.03 -2.50 -12.94
C ILE A 140 -2.75 -2.50 -13.80
N GLU A 141 -2.77 -3.12 -14.98
CA GLU A 141 -1.62 -3.16 -15.89
C GLU A 141 -1.22 -1.75 -16.37
N ALA A 142 -2.19 -0.88 -16.67
CA ALA A 142 -1.90 0.50 -17.03
C ALA A 142 -1.25 1.28 -15.87
N ARG A 143 -1.73 1.10 -14.64
CA ARG A 143 -1.17 1.72 -13.43
C ARG A 143 0.22 1.19 -13.10
N ILE A 144 0.47 -0.11 -13.28
CA ILE A 144 1.81 -0.72 -13.17
C ILE A 144 2.78 -0.07 -14.15
N GLY A 145 2.36 0.14 -15.40
CA GLY A 145 3.19 0.81 -16.42
C GLY A 145 3.63 2.23 -16.03
N VAL A 146 2.84 2.92 -15.20
CA VAL A 146 3.20 4.22 -14.61
C VAL A 146 4.10 4.05 -13.37
N CYS A 147 3.76 3.11 -12.49
CA CYS A 147 4.43 2.98 -11.19
C CYS A 147 5.83 2.37 -11.27
N LEU A 148 6.05 1.39 -12.15
CA LEU A 148 7.30 0.66 -12.21
C LEU A 148 8.50 1.56 -12.59
N PRO A 149 8.42 2.44 -13.62
CA PRO A 149 9.48 3.41 -13.90
C PRO A 149 9.73 4.37 -12.74
N LEU A 150 8.67 4.81 -12.04
CA LEU A 150 8.78 5.71 -10.89
C LEU A 150 9.53 5.04 -9.74
N LEU A 151 9.20 3.77 -9.44
CA LEU A 151 9.86 2.99 -8.40
C LEU A 151 11.36 2.86 -8.65
N LEU A 152 11.77 2.62 -9.91
CA LEU A 152 13.18 2.54 -10.28
C LEU A 152 13.88 3.90 -10.22
N SER A 153 13.17 4.99 -10.52
CA SER A 153 13.71 6.34 -10.47
C SER A 153 14.00 6.83 -9.05
N LEU A 154 13.38 6.21 -8.04
CA LEU A 154 13.60 6.53 -6.64
C LEU A 154 14.95 6.03 -6.12
N SER A 155 15.77 5.33 -6.91
CA SER A 155 17.10 4.90 -6.43
C SER A 155 18.23 5.76 -6.98
N PRO A 156 19.14 6.30 -6.13
CA PRO A 156 19.18 6.20 -4.66
C PRO A 156 18.48 7.38 -3.96
N SER A 157 17.30 7.16 -3.38
CA SER A 157 16.55 8.18 -2.62
C SER A 157 16.17 7.67 -1.23
N ARG A 158 16.08 8.60 -0.27
CA ARG A 158 15.65 8.28 1.11
C ARG A 158 14.19 7.80 1.18
N LEU A 159 13.41 8.04 0.12
CA LEU A 159 12.03 7.61 0.00
C LEU A 159 11.88 6.12 -0.33
N GLU A 160 12.96 5.41 -0.70
CA GLU A 160 12.93 3.96 -0.93
C GLU A 160 12.34 3.19 0.26
N GLY A 161 12.75 3.55 1.49
CA GLY A 161 12.24 2.91 2.70
C GLY A 161 10.74 3.15 2.92
N ILE A 162 10.27 4.36 2.59
CA ILE A 162 8.86 4.73 2.73
C ILE A 162 8.02 4.02 1.66
N CYS A 163 8.53 3.93 0.43
CA CYS A 163 7.88 3.26 -0.69
C CYS A 163 7.96 1.73 -0.65
N LEU A 164 8.51 1.12 0.40
CA LEU A 164 8.64 -0.32 0.49
C LEU A 164 7.28 -1.03 0.50
N TRP A 165 6.32 -0.59 1.32
CA TRP A 165 4.97 -1.16 1.32
C TRP A 165 4.25 -1.00 -0.02
N PRO A 166 4.20 0.20 -0.63
CA PRO A 166 3.67 0.35 -1.97
C PRO A 166 4.32 -0.57 -2.99
N THR A 167 5.64 -0.75 -2.92
CA THR A 167 6.41 -1.63 -3.79
C THR A 167 5.93 -3.07 -3.69
N MET A 168 5.65 -3.56 -2.48
CA MET A 168 5.11 -4.91 -2.27
C MET A 168 3.70 -5.08 -2.86
N ILE A 169 2.84 -4.10 -2.62
CA ILE A 169 1.46 -4.13 -3.14
C ILE A 169 1.48 -4.14 -4.66
N ILE A 170 2.24 -3.24 -5.29
CA ILE A 170 2.39 -3.18 -6.75
C ILE A 170 3.05 -4.46 -7.28
N GLY A 171 4.11 -4.94 -6.62
CA GLY A 171 4.79 -6.18 -6.93
C GLY A 171 3.85 -7.38 -6.94
N SER A 172 2.98 -7.51 -5.93
CA SER A 172 1.99 -8.59 -5.87
C SER A 172 1.03 -8.62 -7.07
N CYS A 173 0.84 -7.48 -7.75
CA CYS A 173 -0.01 -7.34 -8.92
C CYS A 173 0.73 -7.54 -10.26
N LEU A 174 2.05 -7.80 -10.28
CA LEU A 174 2.79 -7.99 -11.52
C LEU A 174 2.49 -9.35 -12.17
N ARG A 175 2.24 -9.34 -13.48
CA ARG A 175 1.95 -10.55 -14.27
C ARG A 175 3.06 -10.90 -15.25
N LYS A 176 3.65 -9.89 -15.91
CA LYS A 176 4.67 -10.05 -16.94
C LYS A 176 6.02 -10.37 -16.31
N ASP A 177 6.68 -11.41 -16.80
CA ASP A 177 7.97 -11.85 -16.26
C ASP A 177 9.07 -10.79 -16.45
N GLU A 178 8.93 -9.93 -17.45
CA GLU A 178 9.80 -8.77 -17.64
C GLU A 178 9.65 -7.75 -16.50
N ASP A 179 8.42 -7.35 -16.17
CA ASP A 179 8.15 -6.38 -15.09
C ASP A 179 8.60 -6.92 -13.74
N LYS A 180 8.34 -8.22 -13.53
CA LYS A 180 8.75 -9.00 -12.36
C LYS A 180 10.27 -8.97 -12.16
N LYS A 181 11.01 -9.25 -13.22
CA LYS A 181 12.48 -9.23 -13.23
C LYS A 181 13.01 -7.83 -13.00
N ILE A 182 12.45 -6.82 -13.66
CA ILE A 182 12.82 -5.42 -13.50
C ILE A 182 12.71 -4.99 -12.03
N LEU A 183 11.58 -5.31 -11.38
CA LEU A 183 11.37 -4.96 -9.98
C LEU A 183 12.37 -5.67 -9.06
N SER A 184 12.60 -6.97 -9.30
CA SER A 184 13.53 -7.79 -8.51
C SER A 184 14.96 -7.25 -8.59
N GLU A 185 15.46 -6.99 -9.81
CA GLU A 185 16.79 -6.40 -10.02
C GLU A 185 16.91 -5.01 -9.37
N GLY A 186 15.83 -4.20 -9.40
CA GLY A 186 15.79 -2.90 -8.74
C GLY A 186 15.94 -3.01 -7.23
N LEU A 187 15.20 -3.93 -6.60
CA LEU A 187 15.28 -4.20 -5.16
C LEU A 187 16.63 -4.77 -4.74
N GLU A 188 17.24 -5.65 -5.53
CA GLU A 188 18.59 -6.19 -5.27
C GLU A 188 19.67 -5.10 -5.29
N ARG A 189 19.49 -4.08 -6.13
CA ARG A 189 20.39 -2.93 -6.25
C ARG A 189 20.13 -1.84 -5.20
N SER A 190 19.05 -1.95 -4.41
CA SER A 190 18.75 -0.98 -3.37
C SER A 190 19.92 -0.84 -2.40
N VAL A 191 20.24 0.42 -2.06
CA VAL A 191 21.28 0.74 -1.08
C VAL A 191 20.86 0.25 0.31
N TYR A 192 19.56 0.13 0.57
CA TYR A 192 18.99 -0.29 1.83
C TYR A 192 18.88 -1.81 1.90
N LYS A 193 19.90 -2.48 2.48
CA LYS A 193 19.89 -3.93 2.76
C LYS A 193 18.99 -4.32 3.96
N MET A 194 17.84 -3.67 4.08
CA MET A 194 16.91 -3.86 5.19
C MET A 194 16.22 -5.22 5.08
N LYS A 195 15.78 -5.76 6.22
CA LYS A 195 14.99 -7.00 6.25
C LYS A 195 13.73 -6.87 5.38
N GLY A 196 13.12 -5.69 5.35
CA GLY A 196 11.98 -5.39 4.51
C GLY A 196 12.23 -5.59 3.01
N VAL A 197 13.37 -5.13 2.48
CA VAL A 197 13.74 -5.34 1.06
C VAL A 197 13.95 -6.82 0.76
N ARG A 198 14.58 -7.58 1.67
CA ARG A 198 14.70 -9.04 1.55
C ARG A 198 13.35 -9.75 1.58
N ASN A 199 12.44 -9.32 2.46
CA ASN A 199 11.08 -9.84 2.49
C ASN A 199 10.33 -9.51 1.20
N CYS A 200 10.54 -8.32 0.61
CA CYS A 200 9.97 -7.98 -0.70
C CYS A 200 10.49 -8.91 -1.78
N LEU A 201 11.81 -9.15 -1.86
CA LEU A 201 12.40 -10.06 -2.83
C LEU A 201 11.86 -11.49 -2.68
N GLN A 202 11.80 -12.02 -1.45
CA GLN A 202 11.19 -13.32 -1.17
C GLN A 202 9.69 -13.36 -1.46
N LEU A 203 9.02 -12.21 -1.46
CA LEU A 203 7.65 -12.08 -1.91
C LEU A 203 7.53 -12.16 -3.43
N LEU A 204 8.53 -11.71 -4.18
CA LEU A 204 8.51 -11.81 -5.64
C LEU A 204 8.76 -13.25 -6.10
N GLU A 205 9.43 -14.07 -5.29
CA GLU A 205 9.55 -15.52 -5.50
C GLU A 205 8.17 -16.25 -5.46
N LEU A 206 7.10 -15.58 -4.99
CA LEU A 206 5.73 -16.12 -5.00
C LEU A 206 5.13 -16.30 -6.37
N TRP A 207 5.70 -15.66 -7.39
CA TRP A 207 5.29 -15.86 -8.76
C TRP A 207 5.59 -17.27 -9.28
N GLU A 208 6.36 -18.07 -8.54
CA GLU A 208 6.66 -19.47 -8.86
C GLU A 208 5.65 -20.48 -8.23
N ASP A 209 4.89 -20.08 -7.21
CA ASP A 209 3.84 -20.93 -6.63
C ASP A 209 2.65 -20.94 -7.63
N ASP A 210 2.37 -22.11 -8.23
CA ASP A 210 1.35 -22.38 -9.27
C ASP A 210 -0.11 -22.12 -8.82
N ILE A 211 -0.30 -21.48 -7.67
CA ILE A 211 -1.59 -21.21 -7.08
C ILE A 211 -2.08 -19.85 -7.57
N VAL A 212 -3.08 -19.89 -8.44
CA VAL A 212 -3.91 -18.74 -8.88
C VAL A 212 -4.30 -17.79 -7.72
N SER A 213 -4.32 -18.28 -6.48
CA SER A 213 -4.58 -17.50 -5.27
C SER A 213 -3.42 -16.61 -4.78
N ALA A 214 -2.25 -16.59 -5.41
CA ALA A 214 -1.09 -15.78 -5.00
C ALA A 214 -1.04 -14.37 -5.65
N PHE A 215 -2.04 -14.02 -6.48
CA PHE A 215 -2.08 -12.73 -7.17
C PHE A 215 -2.66 -11.59 -6.31
N GLY A 216 -2.02 -10.42 -6.37
CA GLY A 216 -2.47 -9.18 -5.74
C GLY A 216 -2.39 -9.19 -4.20
N PRO A 217 -2.96 -8.16 -3.55
CA PRO A 217 -2.88 -8.01 -2.10
C PRO A 217 -3.51 -9.17 -1.30
N GLN A 218 -4.54 -9.83 -1.86
CA GLN A 218 -5.13 -11.03 -1.27
C GLN A 218 -4.16 -12.20 -1.26
N GLY A 219 -3.45 -12.43 -2.36
CA GLY A 219 -2.43 -13.47 -2.46
C GLY A 219 -1.22 -13.20 -1.56
N LEU A 220 -0.83 -11.94 -1.46
CA LEU A 220 0.16 -11.47 -0.48
C LEU A 220 -0.24 -11.87 0.96
N HIS A 221 -1.50 -11.62 1.36
CA HIS A 221 -1.98 -12.03 2.69
C HIS A 221 -1.91 -13.56 2.90
N TYR A 222 -2.35 -14.34 1.92
CA TYR A 222 -2.33 -15.81 1.98
C TYR A 222 -0.91 -16.36 2.20
N VAL A 223 0.05 -15.83 1.46
CA VAL A 223 1.44 -16.26 1.55
C VAL A 223 2.04 -15.87 2.88
N MET A 224 1.83 -14.63 3.32
CA MET A 224 2.36 -14.18 4.60
C MET A 224 1.88 -15.07 5.74
N LYS A 225 0.62 -15.54 5.67
CA LYS A 225 0.08 -16.54 6.59
C LYS A 225 0.77 -17.90 6.47
N LYS A 226 0.95 -18.42 5.25
CA LYS A 226 1.67 -19.69 4.99
C LYS A 226 3.11 -19.67 5.54
N MET A 227 3.80 -18.54 5.39
CA MET A 227 5.20 -18.37 5.82
C MET A 227 5.33 -17.97 7.30
N GLY A 228 4.23 -17.67 7.99
CA GLY A 228 4.24 -17.20 9.37
C GLY A 228 4.88 -15.82 9.54
N TRP A 229 4.82 -14.97 8.50
CA TRP A 229 5.48 -13.68 8.45
C TRP A 229 4.54 -12.53 8.79
N ASN A 230 5.07 -11.57 9.55
CA ASN A 230 4.48 -10.25 9.71
C ASN A 230 5.47 -9.23 9.16
N LEU A 231 5.01 -8.37 8.25
CA LEU A 231 5.79 -7.25 7.77
C LEU A 231 5.89 -6.22 8.89
N CYS A 232 7.11 -5.95 9.34
CA CYS A 232 7.43 -4.77 10.11
C CYS A 232 8.16 -3.82 9.17
N LEU A 233 7.52 -2.69 8.83
CA LEU A 233 8.10 -1.62 8.02
C LEU A 233 8.92 -0.63 8.90
N SER A 234 9.41 -1.09 10.05
CA SER A 234 10.18 -0.30 11.03
C SER A 234 11.66 -0.60 10.97
#